data_AF-A0A948DHP2-F1
#
_entry.id   AF-A0A948DHP2-F1
#
_cell.length_a   1.000
_cell.length_b   1.000
_cell.length_c   1.000
_cell.angle_alpha   90.00
_cell.angle_beta   90.00
_cell.angle_gamma   90.00
#
_symmetry.space_group_name_H-M   'P 1'
#
loop_
_entity.id
_entity.type
_entity.pdbx_description
1 polymer ?
#
loop_
_entity_poly.entity_id
_entity_poly.type
_entity_poly.pdbx_seq_one_letter_code
_entity_poly.pdbx_strand_id
1 'polypeptide(L)'
;MKKLSEILQSRKMARDYRCSHEFQAYGNRLAEELNDKKHRTLYIKLAKNEDRNLLEEARVSVLESKKATTKGRLFMWKLGQLKKAKDEKTNTKKP
;
A
#
# COMPACT_ATOMS: atom_id res chain seq x y z
N MET A 1 29.10 24.49 15.26
CA MET A 1 29.22 23.85 13.93
C MET A 1 28.39 22.57 13.93
N LYS A 2 27.51 22.37 12.96
CA LYS A 2 26.71 21.13 12.84
C LYS A 2 27.63 19.98 12.42
N LYS A 3 27.45 18.79 12.99
CA LYS A 3 28.29 17.62 12.66
C LYS A 3 27.95 17.12 11.24
N LEU A 4 28.96 16.65 10.51
CA LEU A 4 28.79 16.12 9.15
C LEU A 4 27.77 14.96 9.09
N SER A 5 27.66 14.18 10.17
CA SER A 5 26.67 13.11 10.34
C SER A 5 25.23 13.64 10.38
N GLU A 6 24.98 14.78 11.01
CA GLU A 6 23.64 15.41 11.07
C GLU A 6 23.22 15.94 9.69
N ILE A 7 24.18 16.46 8.93
CA ILE A 7 23.96 16.93 7.55
C ILE A 7 23.63 15.75 6.63
N LEU A 8 24.33 14.63 6.76
CA LEU A 8 24.07 13.41 5.97
C LEU A 8 22.71 12.78 6.29
N GLN A 9 22.29 12.75 7.56
CA GLN A 9 20.95 12.29 7.96
C GLN A 9 19.84 13.17 7.36
N SER A 10 20.04 14.50 7.29
CA SER A 10 19.05 15.43 6.74
C SER A 10 18.83 15.25 5.22
N ARG A 11 19.87 14.85 4.47
CA ARG A 11 19.79 14.67 3.00
C ARG A 11 19.14 13.37 2.55
N LYS A 12 19.12 12.33 3.39
CA LYS A 12 18.49 11.03 3.07
C LYS A 12 16.95 11.14 2.92
N MET A 13 16.37 12.25 3.34
CA MET A 13 14.92 12.52 3.35
C MET A 13 14.40 13.34 2.16
N ALA A 14 15.20 13.61 1.12
CA ALA A 14 14.65 14.14 -0.12
C ALA A 14 13.81 13.02 -0.78
N ARG A 15 12.50 13.00 -0.50
CA ARG A 15 11.55 12.08 -1.13
C ARG A 15 11.65 12.23 -2.64
N ASP A 16 11.88 11.12 -3.34
CA ASP A 16 11.78 11.11 -4.79
C ASP A 16 10.35 11.50 -5.19
N TYR A 17 10.22 12.64 -5.87
CA TYR A 17 8.94 13.16 -6.36
C TYR A 17 8.25 12.14 -7.27
N ARG A 18 9.02 11.36 -8.06
CA ARG A 18 8.48 10.33 -8.96
C ARG A 18 7.78 9.24 -8.19
N CYS A 19 8.37 8.76 -7.08
CA CYS A 19 7.71 7.81 -6.18
C CYS A 19 6.40 8.36 -5.61
N SER A 20 6.35 9.64 -5.24
CA SER A 20 5.11 10.25 -4.75
C SER A 20 4.01 10.29 -5.82
N HIS A 21 4.38 10.55 -7.07
CA HIS A 21 3.46 10.55 -8.21
C HIS A 21 2.93 9.13 -8.50
N GLU A 22 3.81 8.12 -8.49
CA GLU A 22 3.44 6.71 -8.64
C GLU A 22 2.44 6.24 -7.58
N PHE A 23 2.65 6.63 -6.30
CA PHE A 23 1.73 6.28 -5.23
C PHE A 23 0.37 6.97 -5.38
N GLN A 24 0.36 8.22 -5.87
CA GLN A 24 -0.88 8.94 -6.17
C GLN A 24 -1.64 8.31 -7.34
N ALA A 25 -0.95 8.06 -8.45
CA ALA A 25 -1.51 7.43 -9.63
C ALA A 25 -2.10 6.05 -9.30
N TYR A 26 -1.35 5.24 -8.56
CA TYR A 26 -1.81 3.92 -8.15
C TYR A 26 -2.97 3.96 -7.17
N GLY A 27 -2.91 4.80 -6.14
CA GLY A 27 -4.00 4.94 -5.18
C GLY A 27 -5.30 5.42 -5.84
N ASN A 28 -5.20 6.33 -6.82
CA ASN A 28 -6.35 6.75 -7.61
C ASN A 28 -6.90 5.59 -8.44
N ARG A 29 -6.04 4.84 -9.16
CA ARG A 29 -6.45 3.66 -9.93
C ARG A 29 -7.19 2.63 -9.07
N LEU A 30 -6.66 2.30 -7.88
CA LEU A 30 -7.34 1.40 -6.94
C LEU A 30 -8.73 1.91 -6.56
N ALA A 31 -8.85 3.21 -6.24
CA ALA A 31 -10.13 3.82 -5.89
C ALA A 31 -11.15 3.74 -7.04
N GLU A 32 -10.70 3.84 -8.29
CA GLU A 32 -11.57 3.73 -9.45
C GLU A 32 -12.02 2.29 -9.70
N GLU A 33 -11.08 1.34 -9.72
CA GLU A 33 -11.40 -0.06 -10.00
C GLU A 33 -12.24 -0.72 -8.91
N LEU A 34 -12.05 -0.31 -7.65
CA LEU A 34 -12.87 -0.72 -6.51
C LEU A 34 -14.18 0.07 -6.40
N ASN A 35 -14.43 1.01 -7.33
CA ASN A 35 -15.59 1.89 -7.32
C ASN A 35 -15.78 2.63 -5.99
N ASP A 36 -14.68 3.08 -5.38
CA ASP A 36 -14.62 3.69 -4.05
C ASP A 36 -13.82 5.01 -4.06
N LYS A 37 -14.12 5.86 -5.04
CA LYS A 37 -13.44 7.15 -5.28
C LYS A 37 -13.46 8.08 -4.07
N LYS A 38 -14.47 7.97 -3.20
CA LYS A 38 -14.59 8.75 -1.95
C LYS A 38 -13.43 8.50 -0.99
N HIS A 39 -12.80 7.33 -1.03
CA HIS A 39 -11.67 6.99 -0.17
C HIS A 39 -10.32 7.00 -0.90
N ARG A 40 -10.18 7.74 -2.01
CA ARG A 40 -8.90 7.85 -2.76
C ARG A 40 -7.68 8.10 -1.87
N THR A 41 -7.81 8.97 -0.86
CA THR A 41 -6.73 9.31 0.07
C THR A 41 -6.26 8.10 0.89
N LEU A 42 -7.18 7.20 1.25
CA LEU A 42 -6.86 5.95 1.92
C LEU A 42 -6.00 5.07 1.01
N TYR A 43 -6.40 4.86 -0.23
CA TYR A 43 -5.66 4.02 -1.18
C TYR A 43 -4.28 4.60 -1.52
N ILE A 44 -4.15 5.93 -1.63
CA ILE A 44 -2.84 6.59 -1.80
C ILE A 44 -1.95 6.38 -0.58
N LYS A 45 -2.53 6.43 0.64
CA LYS A 45 -1.78 6.17 1.88
C LYS A 45 -1.30 4.72 1.95
N LEU A 46 -2.15 3.77 1.55
CA LEU A 46 -1.77 2.36 1.45
C LEU A 46 -0.65 2.16 0.42
N ALA A 47 -0.74 2.77 -0.75
CA ALA A 47 0.30 2.71 -1.78
C ALA A 47 1.67 3.18 -1.28
N LYS A 48 1.71 4.16 -0.38
CA LYS A 48 2.95 4.71 0.21
C LYS A 48 3.56 3.84 1.29
N ASN A 49 2.73 3.10 2.03
CA ASN A 49 3.13 2.46 3.29
C ASN A 49 3.19 0.94 3.20
N GLU A 50 2.47 0.35 2.24
CA GLU A 50 2.36 -1.09 2.07
C GLU A 50 3.15 -1.57 0.85
N ASP A 51 3.50 -2.85 0.88
CA ASP A 51 4.16 -3.52 -0.23
C ASP A 51 3.23 -3.58 -1.46
N ARG A 52 3.73 -3.15 -2.63
CA ARG A 52 2.98 -3.13 -3.90
C ARG A 52 2.42 -4.51 -4.25
N ASN A 53 3.16 -5.58 -3.96
CA ASN A 53 2.73 -6.93 -4.28
C ASN A 53 1.50 -7.34 -3.44
N LEU A 54 1.44 -6.92 -2.17
CA LEU A 54 0.26 -7.18 -1.31
C LEU A 54 -0.97 -6.44 -1.81
N LEU A 55 -0.79 -5.19 -2.26
CA LEU A 55 -1.89 -4.39 -2.80
C LEU A 55 -2.41 -4.97 -4.12
N GLU A 56 -1.53 -5.42 -5.01
CA GLU A 56 -1.93 -6.09 -6.26
C GLU A 56 -2.66 -7.41 -6.01
N GLU A 57 -2.16 -8.25 -5.10
CA GLU A 57 -2.81 -9.52 -4.77
C GLU A 57 -4.22 -9.31 -4.19
N ALA A 58 -4.36 -8.34 -3.28
CA ALA A 58 -5.67 -7.96 -2.76
C ALA A 58 -6.61 -7.41 -3.85
N ARG A 59 -6.08 -6.58 -4.75
CA ARG A 59 -6.80 -6.01 -5.89
C ARG A 59 -7.33 -7.08 -6.83
N VAL A 60 -6.47 -8.00 -7.29
CA VAL A 60 -6.85 -9.10 -8.19
C VAL A 60 -7.93 -9.97 -7.55
N SER A 61 -7.75 -10.35 -6.27
CA SER A 61 -8.73 -11.16 -5.53
C SER A 61 -10.13 -10.52 -5.47
N VAL A 62 -10.21 -9.19 -5.40
CA VAL A 62 -11.50 -8.48 -5.39
C VAL A 62 -12.09 -8.35 -6.79
N LEU A 63 -11.26 -8.11 -7.80
CA LEU A 63 -11.72 -7.99 -9.19
C LEU A 63 -12.28 -9.31 -9.74
N GLU A 64 -11.73 -10.45 -9.30
CA GLU A 64 -12.25 -11.78 -9.63
C GLU A 64 -13.59 -12.08 -8.94
N SER A 65 -13.92 -11.37 -7.85
CA SER A 65 -15.16 -11.56 -7.11
C SER A 65 -16.34 -10.92 -7.83
N LYS A 66 -16.97 -11.69 -8.73
CA LYS A 66 -18.13 -11.27 -9.55
C LYS A 66 -19.36 -10.80 -8.76
N LYS A 67 -19.46 -11.11 -7.46
CA LYS A 67 -20.62 -10.80 -6.60
C LYS A 67 -20.37 -9.71 -5.55
N ALA A 68 -19.19 -9.09 -5.53
CA ALA A 68 -18.85 -8.12 -4.50
C ALA A 68 -19.64 -6.80 -4.67
N THR A 69 -20.61 -6.57 -3.79
CA THR A 69 -21.37 -5.30 -3.73
C THR A 69 -20.55 -4.16 -3.12
N THR A 70 -19.58 -4.48 -2.26
CA THR A 70 -18.72 -3.50 -1.56
C THR A 70 -17.24 -3.81 -1.75
N LYS A 71 -16.74 -3.62 -2.98
CA LYS A 71 -15.36 -3.94 -3.40
C LYS A 71 -14.29 -3.30 -2.51
N GLY A 72 -14.43 -2.03 -2.12
CA GLY A 72 -13.48 -1.36 -1.22
C GLY A 72 -13.37 -2.02 0.16
N ARG A 73 -14.49 -2.48 0.75
CA ARG A 73 -14.48 -3.21 2.03
C ARG A 73 -13.84 -4.58 1.87
N LEU A 74 -14.18 -5.30 0.79
CA LEU A 74 -13.61 -6.62 0.51
C LEU A 74 -12.10 -6.53 0.29
N PHE A 75 -11.62 -5.48 -0.36
CA PHE A 75 -10.21 -5.18 -0.54
C PHE A 75 -9.50 -5.01 0.81
N MET A 76 -10.04 -4.18 1.70
CA MET A 76 -9.44 -3.97 3.03
C MET A 76 -9.39 -5.25 3.86
N TRP A 77 -10.46 -6.06 3.80
CA TRP A 77 -10.49 -7.37 4.45
C TRP A 77 -9.42 -8.31 3.89
N LYS A 78 -9.34 -8.45 2.57
CA LYS A 78 -8.36 -9.33 1.91
C LYS A 78 -6.92 -8.89 2.19
N LEU A 79 -6.65 -7.58 2.11
CA LEU A 79 -5.34 -7.01 2.46
C LEU A 79 -4.96 -7.36 3.90
N GLY A 80 -5.89 -7.27 4.85
CA GLY A 80 -5.66 -7.69 6.24
C GLY A 80 -5.29 -9.17 6.37
N GLN A 81 -5.93 -10.06 5.61
CA GLN A 81 -5.60 -11.49 5.59
C GLN A 81 -4.20 -11.75 5.03
N LEU A 82 -3.82 -11.06 3.94
CA LEU A 82 -2.49 -11.20 3.34
C LEU A 82 -1.38 -10.71 4.28
N LYS A 83 -1.63 -9.63 5.02
CA LYS A 83 -0.69 -9.10 6.02
C LYS A 83 -0.48 -10.10 7.15
N LYS A 84 -1.56 -10.65 7.72
CA LYS A 84 -1.47 -11.70 8.76
C LYS A 84 -0.68 -12.92 8.27
N ALA A 85 -0.98 -13.41 7.05
CA ALA A 85 -0.26 -14.53 6.46
C ALA A 85 1.24 -14.23 6.23
N LYS A 86 1.59 -12.97 5.93
CA LYS A 86 2.99 -12.54 5.82
C LYS A 86 3.67 -12.54 7.20
N ASP A 87 2.99 -12.05 8.22
CA ASP A 87 3.51 -11.99 9.60
C ASP A 87 3.69 -13.39 10.22
N GLU A 88 2.78 -14.34 9.94
CA GLU A 88 2.93 -15.74 10.36
C GLU A 88 4.15 -16.42 9.69
N LYS A 89 4.40 -16.12 8.42
CA LYS A 89 5.55 -16.63 7.67
C LYS A 89 6.89 -16.05 8.14
N THR A 90 6.91 -14.83 8.68
CA THR A 90 8.14 -14.26 9.25
C THR A 90 8.42 -14.81 10.63
N ASN A 91 7.39 -15.09 11.43
CA ASN A 91 7.55 -15.66 12.78
C ASN A 91 8.03 -17.12 12.74
N THR A 92 7.55 -17.92 11.78
CA THR A 92 7.96 -19.33 11.60
C THR A 92 9.38 -19.51 11.04
N LYS A 93 10.02 -18.44 10.55
CA LYS A 93 11.41 -18.45 10.03
C LYS A 93 12.43 -17.94 11.05
N LYS A 94 12.02 -17.65 12.29
CA LYS A 94 12.93 -17.25 13.35
C LYS A 94 13.49 -18.51 14.03
N PRO A 95 14.82 -18.75 14.02
CA PRO A 95 15.43 -19.89 14.68
C PRO A 95 15.25 -19.84 16.21
#